data_AF-A0A956TSE6-F1
#
_entry.id   AF-A0A956TSE6-F1
#
_cell.length_a   1.000
_cell.length_b   1.000
_cell.length_c   1.000
_cell.angle_alpha   90.00
_cell.angle_beta   90.00
_cell.angle_gamma   90.00
#
_symmetry.space_group_name_H-M   'P 1'
#
loop_
_entity.id
_entity.type
_entity.pdbx_description
1 polymer ?
#
loop_
_entity_poly.entity_id
_entity_poly.type
_entity_poly.pdbx_seq_one_letter_code
_entity_poly.pdbx_strand_id
1 'polypeptide(L)'
;MLDYLLVGKANTGEVSVFDDRDNFIAGFVDGKWVLDHVFPDYFREEYLNLVQEDEEALRILKEARTALNCPLGKNKSDKAKSA
;
A
#
# COMPACT_ATOMS: atom_id res chain seq x y z
N MET A 1 -9.54 -12.64 -0.47
CA MET A 1 -8.81 -11.53 -1.10
C MET A 1 -7.40 -12.02 -1.29
N LEU A 2 -6.78 -11.79 -2.45
CA LEU A 2 -5.36 -12.07 -2.64
C LEU A 2 -4.61 -11.00 -1.84
N ASP A 3 -3.69 -11.38 -0.96
CA ASP A 3 -2.84 -10.42 -0.25
C ASP A 3 -1.78 -9.91 -1.25
N TYR A 4 -2.02 -8.76 -1.88
CA TYR A 4 -1.06 -8.17 -2.81
C TYR A 4 -0.63 -6.76 -2.39
N LEU A 5 0.60 -6.43 -2.80
CA LEU A 5 1.26 -5.15 -2.60
C LEU A 5 1.45 -4.50 -3.98
N LEU A 6 1.03 -3.24 -4.12
CA LEU A 6 1.29 -2.46 -5.32
C LEU A 6 2.22 -1.29 -4.97
N VAL A 7 3.21 -1.05 -5.82
CA VAL A 7 4.07 0.13 -5.75
C VAL A 7 4.09 0.80 -7.11
N GLY A 8 3.73 2.08 -7.15
CA GLY A 8 3.89 2.95 -8.31
C GLY A 8 5.03 3.93 -8.10
N LYS A 9 5.83 4.17 -9.13
CA LYS A 9 6.89 5.17 -9.15
C LYS A 9 6.67 6.10 -10.33
N ALA A 10 6.61 7.41 -10.07
CA ALA A 10 6.54 8.42 -11.11
C ALA A 10 7.95 8.91 -11.50
N ASN A 11 8.09 9.45 -12.71
CA ASN A 11 9.35 10.05 -13.20
C ASN A 11 9.77 11.29 -12.38
N THR A 12 8.84 11.85 -11.60
CA THR A 12 9.06 12.96 -10.66
C THR A 12 9.80 12.52 -9.39
N GLY A 13 9.96 11.21 -9.17
CA GLY A 13 10.50 10.65 -7.93
C GLY A 13 9.43 10.39 -6.85
N GLU A 14 8.17 10.67 -7.15
CA GLU A 14 7.05 10.33 -6.27
C GLU A 14 6.78 8.82 -6.29
N VAL A 15 6.36 8.29 -5.14
CA VAL A 15 6.08 6.87 -4.95
C VAL A 15 4.73 6.69 -4.30
N SER A 16 3.89 5.79 -4.82
CA SER A 16 2.63 5.39 -4.20
C SER A 16 2.69 3.92 -3.81
N VAL A 17 2.17 3.58 -2.64
CA VAL A 17 2.12 2.20 -2.14
C VAL A 17 0.71 1.85 -1.67
N PHE A 18 0.27 0.64 -2.04
CA PHE A 18 -0.99 0.06 -1.59
C PHE A 18 -0.77 -1.35 -1.04
N ASP A 19 -1.28 -1.60 0.17
CA ASP A 19 -1.26 -2.90 0.82
C ASP A 19 -2.70 -3.36 1.10
N ASP A 20 -3.15 -4.38 0.37
CA ASP A 20 -4.55 -4.88 0.41
C ASP A 20 -4.92 -5.46 1.78
N ARG A 21 -3.93 -5.92 2.58
CA ARG A 21 -4.16 -6.60 3.86
C ARG A 21 -4.92 -5.76 4.87
N ASP A 22 -4.72 -4.44 4.87
CA ASP A 22 -5.43 -3.50 5.75
C ASP A 22 -5.93 -2.25 5.00
N ASN A 23 -5.95 -2.28 3.67
CA ASN A 23 -6.24 -1.14 2.80
C ASN A 23 -5.35 0.09 3.11
N PHE A 24 -4.09 -0.16 3.48
CA PHE A 24 -3.13 0.90 3.71
C PHE A 24 -2.71 1.52 2.38
N ILE A 25 -2.79 2.84 2.32
CA ILE A 25 -2.45 3.67 1.15
C ILE A 25 -1.53 4.79 1.63
N ALA A 26 -0.39 4.95 0.97
CA ALA A 26 0.53 6.04 1.24
C ALA A 26 1.24 6.54 -0.02
N GLY A 27 1.64 7.80 0.01
CA GLY A 27 2.44 8.46 -1.03
C GLY A 27 3.72 9.08 -0.46
N PHE A 28 4.79 9.07 -1.24
CA PHE A 28 6.01 9.84 -1.00
C PHE A 28 5.99 11.07 -1.91
N VAL A 29 5.71 12.23 -1.34
CA VAL A 29 5.52 13.51 -2.04
C VAL A 29 6.39 14.57 -1.35
N ASP A 30 7.08 15.40 -2.14
CA ASP A 30 7.97 16.46 -1.62
C ASP A 30 8.96 15.98 -0.54
N GLY A 31 9.49 14.77 -0.71
CA GLY A 31 10.48 14.18 0.20
C GLY A 31 9.91 13.63 1.51
N LYS A 32 8.58 13.46 1.64
CA LYS A 32 7.92 12.97 2.86
C LYS A 32 6.85 11.94 2.55
N TRP A 33 6.69 10.98 3.48
CA TRP A 33 5.58 10.04 3.46
C TRP A 33 4.31 10.71 4.00
N VAL A 34 3.20 10.53 3.29
CA VAL A 34 1.85 10.98 3.65
C VAL A 34 0.86 9.84 3.50
N LEU A 35 -0.14 9.79 4.38
CA LEU A 35 -1.30 8.94 4.15
C LEU A 35 -2.06 9.49 2.95
N ASP A 36 -2.42 8.60 2.03
CA ASP A 36 -3.14 8.98 0.83
C ASP A 36 -4.52 8.27 0.83
N HIS A 37 -5.49 8.89 0.16
CA HIS A 37 -6.86 8.38 0.01
C HIS A 37 -7.22 8.15 -1.46
N VAL A 38 -6.33 8.50 -2.39
CA VAL A 38 -6.61 8.53 -3.81
C VAL A 38 -5.82 7.43 -4.50
N PHE A 39 -6.31 6.20 -4.40
CA PHE A 39 -6.11 5.22 -5.48
C PHE A 39 -7.40 5.22 -6.30
N PRO A 40 -7.47 5.94 -7.43
CA PRO A 40 -8.61 5.83 -8.34
C PRO A 40 -8.75 4.37 -8.77
N ASP A 41 -9.99 3.86 -8.77
CA ASP A 41 -10.32 2.49 -9.20
C ASP A 41 -9.70 2.14 -10.57
N TYR A 42 -9.47 3.15 -11.41
CA TYR A 42 -8.88 3.05 -12.74
C TYR A 42 -7.43 2.52 -12.76
N PHE A 43 -6.69 2.61 -11.66
CA PHE A 43 -5.31 2.13 -11.57
C PHE A 43 -5.19 0.66 -11.14
N ARG A 44 -6.28 0.01 -10.69
CA ARG A 44 -6.19 -1.35 -10.16
C ARG A 44 -5.87 -2.37 -11.27
N GLU A 45 -6.45 -2.20 -12.46
CA GLU A 45 -6.24 -3.11 -13.60
C GLU A 45 -4.88 -2.92 -14.29
N GLU A 46 -4.36 -1.70 -14.37
CA GLU A 46 -3.02 -1.45 -14.93
C GLU A 46 -1.88 -1.93 -14.01
N TYR A 47 -2.12 -1.96 -12.69
CA TYR A 47 -1.12 -2.38 -11.70
C TYR A 47 -1.23 -3.86 -11.29
N LEU A 48 -2.26 -4.60 -11.71
CA LEU A 48 -2.42 -6.04 -11.41
C LEU A 48 -1.31 -6.92 -12.02
N ASN A 49 -0.55 -6.41 -12.99
CA ASN A 49 0.65 -7.08 -13.53
C ASN A 49 1.93 -6.82 -12.69
N LEU A 50 1.85 -6.06 -11.59
CA LEU A 50 2.95 -5.71 -10.69
C LEU A 50 2.85 -6.41 -9.33
N VAL A 51 2.24 -7.60 -9.26
CA VAL A 51 2.40 -8.47 -8.09
C VAL A 51 3.86 -8.88 -8.03
N GLN A 52 4.64 -8.09 -7.32
CA GLN A 52 6.06 -8.26 -7.15
C GLN A 52 6.31 -8.84 -5.78
N GLU A 53 6.78 -10.09 -5.75
CA GLU A 53 7.60 -10.60 -4.63
C GLU A 53 8.98 -9.91 -4.63
N ASP A 54 9.02 -8.60 -4.87
CA ASP A 54 10.25 -7.81 -4.97
C ASP A 54 10.58 -7.26 -3.59
N GLU A 55 11.79 -7.55 -3.14
CA GLU A 55 12.37 -7.03 -1.90
C GLU A 55 12.29 -5.49 -1.84
N GLU A 56 12.35 -4.83 -3.00
CA GLU A 56 12.21 -3.39 -3.10
C GLU A 56 10.81 -2.91 -2.68
N ALA A 57 9.75 -3.58 -3.14
CA ALA A 57 8.38 -3.21 -2.79
C ALA A 57 8.14 -3.37 -1.28
N LEU A 58 8.62 -4.47 -0.70
CA LEU A 58 8.57 -4.72 0.74
C LEU A 58 9.35 -3.66 1.54
N ARG A 59 10.51 -3.24 1.04
CA ARG A 59 11.31 -2.16 1.64
C ARG A 59 10.55 -0.84 1.64
N ILE A 60 9.96 -0.45 0.50
CA ILE A 60 9.17 0.78 0.34
C ILE A 60 7.97 0.77 1.29
N LEU A 61 7.23 -0.34 1.34
CA LEU A 61 6.10 -0.50 2.27
C LEU A 61 6.54 -0.34 3.72
N LYS A 62 7.66 -0.99 4.10
CA LYS A 62 8.20 -0.90 5.47
C LYS A 62 8.59 0.53 5.81
N GLU A 63 9.21 1.25 4.88
CA GLU A 63 9.60 2.65 5.05
C GLU A 63 8.36 3.53 5.27
N ALA A 64 7.37 3.44 4.38
CA ALA A 64 6.12 4.20 4.47
C ALA A 64 5.40 3.97 5.80
N ARG A 65 5.23 2.71 6.20
CA ARG A 65 4.57 2.36 7.47
C ARG A 65 5.34 2.85 8.69
N THR A 66 6.67 2.79 8.66
CA THR A 66 7.52 3.28 9.75
C THR A 66 7.43 4.80 9.87
N ALA A 67 7.52 5.52 8.74
CA ALA A 67 7.43 6.97 8.72
C ALA A 67 6.06 7.48 9.19
N LEU A 68 4.98 6.76 8.87
CA LEU A 68 3.61 7.11 9.24
C LEU A 68 3.15 6.49 10.56
N ASN A 69 4.01 5.74 11.25
CA ASN A 69 3.68 5.00 12.48
C ASN A 69 2.41 4.15 12.34
N CYS A 70 2.24 3.50 11.18
CA CYS A 70 1.06 2.72 10.80
C CYS A 70 1.46 1.25 10.58
N PRO A 71 1.72 0.48 11.66
CA PRO A 71 2.02 -0.94 11.54
C PRO A 71 0.84 -1.69 10.93
N LEU A 72 1.12 -2.83 10.27
CA LEU A 72 0.08 -3.67 9.68
C LEU A 72 -0.98 -4.01 10.73
N GLY A 73 -2.23 -3.64 10.44
CA GLY A 73 -3.35 -3.95 11.31
C GLY A 73 -3.48 -5.47 11.49
N LYS A 74 -3.72 -5.93 12.72
CA LYS A 74 -4.21 -7.31 12.90
C LYS A 74 -5.54 -7.40 12.15
N ASN A 75 -5.61 -8.30 11.18
CA ASN A 75 -6.75 -8.47 10.29
C ASN A 75 -8.09 -8.37 11.05
N LYS A 76 -9.04 -7.56 10.52
CA LYS A 76 -10.46 -7.58 10.93
C LYS A 76 -11.17 -8.85 10.42
N SER A 77 -10.53 -10.01 10.50
CA SER A 77 -11.18 -11.30 10.24
C SER A 77 -12.02 -11.80 11.43
N ASP A 78 -11.98 -11.12 12.59
CA ASP A 78 -12.77 -11.48 13.78
C ASP A 78 -14.08 -10.68 13.94
N LYS A 79 -14.63 -10.11 12.85
CA LYS A 79 -15.97 -9.53 12.86
C LYS A 79 -16.85 -10.13 11.76
N ALA A 80 -17.02 -11.44 11.78
CA ALA A 80 -18.24 -12.06 11.26
C ALA A 80 -18.57 -13.36 12.01
N LYS A 81 -19.66 -13.30 12.79
CA LYS A 81 -20.43 -14.40 13.43
C LYS A 81 -19.98 -14.87 14.83
N SER A 82 -20.07 -13.95 15.78
CA SER A 82 -20.78 -14.23 17.05
C SER A 82 -21.93 -13.23 17.16
N ALA A 83 -23.08 -13.60 16.60
CA ALA A 83 -24.38 -12.99 16.86
C ALA A 83 -25.45 -14.07 16.64
#